data_AF-A0A9X3J1N1-F1
#
_entry.id   AF-A0A9X3J1N1-F1
#
_cell.length_a   1.000
_cell.length_b   1.000
_cell.length_c   1.000
_cell.angle_alpha   90.00
_cell.angle_beta   90.00
_cell.angle_gamma   90.00
#
_symmetry.space_group_name_H-M   'P 1'
#
loop_
_entity.id
_entity.type
_entity.pdbx_description
1 polymer ?
#
loop_
_entity_poly.entity_id
_entity_poly.type
_entity_poly.pdbx_seq_one_letter_code
_entity_poly.pdbx_strand_id
1 'polypeptide(L)'
;MNELARGLGRAGWMAVLVLIGCSGDDPGATTDSGTSTGTSTSTSTGETTDAPTTGEPGTTTTTTTGEPVTTTTNPTTTGEPGTTTTTSTTTTGVDSTSTTTGRPTACGDGILDPGELCDGDQIGGESCESQGFDGGELGCLDSCEFDTQNCSACGDGKVDAGEGCDDGNVDAGDGCDAECQVEACDPDGLYTVEGAPIAYTCCNGLVSVNITAFTFSGDGATIVSSPSNPIGMTGDATMCPDGDFANEGSIAGGCTETYALEGDFVDKDTWSGTYRLTFTGNQCSCFNGMLGAPCVNQMFPVTAKR
;
A
#
# COMPACT_ATOMS: atom_id res chain seq x y z
N MET A 1 -23.14 -62.27 -18.30
CA MET A 1 -22.94 -62.45 -19.75
C MET A 1 -22.05 -61.30 -20.22
N ASN A 2 -20.97 -61.65 -20.94
CA ASN A 2 -19.94 -60.84 -21.62
C ASN A 2 -18.94 -60.06 -20.73
N GLU A 3 -17.69 -60.54 -20.58
CA GLU A 3 -16.52 -60.54 -21.51
C GLU A 3 -15.71 -59.23 -21.41
N LEU A 4 -14.48 -59.21 -20.86
CA LEU A 4 -13.16 -59.61 -21.40
C LEU A 4 -12.56 -58.67 -22.47
N ALA A 5 -11.54 -57.89 -22.07
CA ALA A 5 -10.32 -57.52 -22.84
C ALA A 5 -9.49 -56.56 -21.94
N ARG A 6 -8.35 -56.90 -21.32
CA ARG A 6 -7.00 -57.20 -21.85
C ARG A 6 -6.46 -56.18 -22.88
N GLY A 7 -5.48 -55.38 -22.45
CA GLY A 7 -4.54 -54.65 -23.30
C GLY A 7 -3.27 -54.29 -22.53
N LEU A 8 -2.19 -55.05 -22.78
CA LEU A 8 -0.82 -54.75 -22.36
C LEU A 8 -0.21 -53.66 -23.24
N GLY A 9 0.69 -52.83 -22.70
CA GLY A 9 1.54 -51.94 -23.49
C GLY A 9 2.64 -51.27 -22.67
N ARG A 10 3.77 -51.99 -22.51
CA ARG A 10 5.04 -51.46 -22.00
C ARG A 10 5.64 -50.48 -23.02
N ALA A 11 6.16 -49.35 -22.57
CA ALA A 11 7.30 -48.68 -23.22
C ALA A 11 8.06 -47.87 -22.16
N GLY A 12 9.20 -48.40 -21.73
CA GLY A 12 10.17 -47.66 -20.92
C GLY A 12 10.88 -46.62 -21.79
N TRP A 13 11.12 -45.45 -21.20
CA TRP A 13 12.12 -44.50 -21.68
C TRP A 13 13.05 -44.21 -20.51
N MET A 14 14.25 -44.78 -20.61
CA MET A 14 15.44 -44.33 -19.88
C MET A 14 15.75 -42.92 -20.37
N ALA A 15 15.70 -41.92 -19.48
CA ALA A 15 16.38 -40.66 -19.70
C ALA A 15 17.74 -40.72 -18.98
N VAL A 16 18.77 -40.59 -19.80
CA VAL A 16 20.19 -40.71 -19.49
C VAL A 16 20.63 -39.58 -18.57
N LEU A 17 21.32 -39.97 -17.50
CA LEU A 17 22.09 -39.12 -16.59
C LEU A 17 23.25 -38.48 -17.38
N VAL A 18 23.22 -37.15 -17.57
CA VAL A 18 24.38 -36.40 -18.05
C VAL A 18 25.03 -35.72 -16.85
N LEU A 19 26.10 -36.35 -16.36
CA LEU A 19 27.08 -35.76 -15.46
C LEU A 19 28.01 -34.87 -16.29
N ILE A 20 27.95 -33.55 -16.11
CA ILE A 20 29.05 -32.66 -16.47
C ILE A 20 29.78 -32.34 -15.18
N GLY A 21 30.96 -32.94 -15.03
CA GLY A 21 31.94 -32.56 -14.04
C GLY A 21 32.76 -31.37 -14.52
N CYS A 22 33.08 -30.48 -13.60
CA CYS A 22 34.26 -29.63 -13.67
C CYS A 22 35.12 -29.98 -12.46
N SER A 23 36.23 -30.68 -12.70
CA SER A 23 37.39 -30.75 -11.82
C SER A 23 38.48 -29.87 -12.41
N GLY A 24 39.11 -29.05 -11.58
CA GLY A 24 40.28 -28.24 -11.91
C GLY A 24 40.81 -27.58 -10.65
N ASP A 25 41.94 -28.08 -10.18
CA ASP A 25 42.59 -27.94 -8.88
C ASP A 25 43.25 -26.57 -8.56
N ASP A 26 43.38 -26.31 -7.25
CA ASP A 26 44.32 -25.46 -6.47
C ASP A 26 45.82 -25.54 -6.92
N PRO A 27 46.82 -24.77 -6.38
CA PRO A 27 46.86 -23.83 -5.23
C PRO A 27 47.70 -22.52 -5.47
N GLY A 28 47.75 -21.60 -4.47
CA GLY A 28 48.89 -20.68 -4.35
C GLY A 28 48.70 -19.42 -3.49
N ALA A 29 49.07 -19.52 -2.21
CA ALA A 29 49.13 -18.42 -1.25
C ALA A 29 50.18 -17.34 -1.60
N THR A 30 49.88 -16.07 -1.28
CA THR A 30 50.86 -15.14 -0.69
C THR A 30 50.19 -14.24 0.34
N THR A 31 50.95 -14.01 1.40
CA THR A 31 50.71 -13.20 2.60
C THR A 31 50.87 -11.70 2.33
N ASP A 32 50.05 -10.84 2.91
CA ASP A 32 50.56 -9.81 3.84
C ASP A 32 49.46 -9.18 4.71
N SER A 33 49.94 -8.62 5.82
CA SER A 33 49.28 -8.23 7.05
C SER A 33 48.87 -6.76 7.05
N GLY A 34 47.81 -6.41 7.79
CA GLY A 34 47.40 -5.03 8.00
C GLY A 34 46.33 -4.87 9.08
N THR A 35 46.78 -4.93 10.34
CA THR A 35 46.02 -4.74 11.57
C THR A 35 45.37 -3.35 11.68
N SER A 36 44.11 -3.27 12.12
CA SER A 36 43.68 -2.22 13.04
C SER A 36 42.55 -2.72 13.96
N THR A 37 42.88 -2.77 15.24
CA THR A 37 42.02 -3.09 16.40
C THR A 37 41.40 -1.81 16.95
N GLY A 38 40.11 -1.88 17.32
CA GLY A 38 39.42 -0.82 18.04
C GLY A 38 38.22 -1.36 18.82
N THR A 39 38.48 -2.08 19.91
CA THR A 39 37.48 -2.45 20.92
C THR A 39 37.55 -1.43 22.05
N SER A 40 36.41 -0.93 22.52
CA SER A 40 36.31 -0.24 23.80
C SER A 40 35.03 -0.68 24.51
N THR A 41 35.25 -1.59 25.46
CA THR A 41 34.33 -1.93 26.54
C THR A 41 34.69 -1.07 27.73
N SER A 42 33.71 -0.45 28.39
CA SER A 42 33.90 0.09 29.74
C SER A 42 32.66 -0.15 30.58
N THR A 43 32.85 -1.03 31.56
CA THR A 43 31.99 -1.26 32.73
C THR A 43 32.38 -0.27 33.83
N SER A 44 31.41 0.29 34.57
CA SER A 44 31.66 0.84 35.91
C SER A 44 30.44 0.62 36.81
N THR A 45 30.70 0.10 38.02
CA THR A 45 29.77 -0.27 39.09
C THR A 45 29.70 0.78 40.20
N GLY A 46 28.50 0.92 40.81
CA GLY A 46 28.22 1.32 42.21
C GLY A 46 28.28 2.82 42.53
N GLU A 47 27.52 3.42 43.45
CA GLU A 47 26.45 3.03 44.38
C GLU A 47 26.02 4.34 45.09
N THR A 48 24.74 4.51 45.47
CA THR A 48 24.21 4.97 46.78
C THR A 48 22.80 5.59 46.68
N THR A 49 21.85 4.92 47.33
CA THR A 49 20.74 5.39 48.19
C THR A 49 20.06 6.75 47.91
N ASP A 50 18.76 6.71 47.61
CA ASP A 50 17.69 7.19 48.52
C ASP A 50 16.29 6.93 47.93
N ALA A 51 15.35 6.57 48.80
CA ALA A 51 13.92 6.43 48.55
C ALA A 51 13.16 7.11 49.71
N PRO A 52 11.82 7.19 49.69
CA PRO A 52 10.95 7.86 48.74
C PRO A 52 10.19 9.01 49.45
N THR A 53 9.64 9.97 48.70
CA THR A 53 8.65 10.90 49.28
C THR A 53 7.45 11.11 48.37
N THR A 54 6.31 11.02 49.04
CA THR A 54 4.91 11.13 48.64
C THR A 54 4.53 12.50 48.07
N GLY A 55 3.64 12.52 47.08
CA GLY A 55 2.95 13.73 46.64
C GLY A 55 1.96 13.46 45.50
N GLU A 56 0.68 13.66 45.78
CA GLU A 56 -0.52 13.52 44.94
C GLU A 56 -0.55 14.39 43.66
N PRO A 57 -1.54 14.18 42.75
CA PRO A 57 -1.54 14.70 41.39
C PRO A 57 -1.91 16.18 41.32
N GLY A 58 -0.99 16.98 40.77
CA GLY A 58 -1.27 18.36 40.36
C GLY A 58 -2.16 18.37 39.12
N THR A 59 -3.42 18.75 39.32
CA THR A 59 -4.38 19.07 38.26
C THR A 59 -3.95 20.38 37.61
N THR A 60 -3.56 20.35 36.33
CA THR A 60 -3.34 21.59 35.57
C THR A 60 -4.67 22.06 35.01
N THR A 61 -5.34 22.92 35.76
CA THR A 61 -6.44 23.76 35.26
C THR A 61 -5.82 24.86 34.40
N THR A 62 -5.96 24.76 33.08
CA THR A 62 -5.65 25.89 32.19
C THR A 62 -6.82 26.87 32.26
N THR A 63 -6.67 27.89 33.11
CA THR A 63 -7.57 29.03 33.18
C THR A 63 -7.40 29.91 31.94
N THR A 64 -8.42 29.91 31.10
CA THR A 64 -8.68 30.91 30.07
C THR A 64 -8.64 32.32 30.67
N THR A 65 -7.66 33.12 30.26
CA THR A 65 -7.69 34.58 30.44
C THR A 65 -7.40 35.20 29.07
N GLY A 66 -8.42 35.84 28.51
CA GLY A 66 -8.36 36.47 27.21
C GLY A 66 -7.53 37.74 27.19
N GLU A 67 -6.90 37.97 26.05
CA GLU A 67 -6.39 39.28 25.63
C GLU A 67 -7.27 39.87 24.52
N PRO A 68 -7.34 41.20 24.42
CA PRO A 68 -8.44 41.90 23.79
C PRO A 68 -8.32 42.00 22.27
N VAL A 69 -9.42 41.65 21.61
CA VAL A 69 -9.74 41.97 20.23
C VAL A 69 -10.01 43.48 20.12
N THR A 70 -9.23 44.18 19.30
CA THR A 70 -9.54 45.56 18.87
C THR A 70 -10.51 45.52 17.69
N THR A 71 -11.80 45.59 17.99
CA THR A 71 -12.87 45.89 17.03
C THR A 71 -13.19 47.38 17.08
N THR A 72 -12.97 48.09 15.97
CA THR A 72 -13.51 49.43 15.77
C THR A 72 -14.88 49.33 15.12
N THR A 73 -15.87 49.93 15.77
CA THR A 73 -17.30 49.94 15.44
C THR A 73 -17.67 51.01 14.41
N ASN A 74 -18.49 50.61 13.40
CA ASN A 74 -19.72 51.22 12.81
C ASN A 74 -19.79 52.74 12.46
N PRO A 75 -20.63 53.25 11.52
CA PRO A 75 -21.96 52.72 11.14
C PRO A 75 -22.43 52.83 9.67
N THR A 76 -23.49 52.07 9.39
CA THR A 76 -24.47 52.17 8.30
C THR A 76 -25.14 53.55 8.21
N THR A 77 -25.29 54.12 7.00
CA THR A 77 -26.53 54.77 6.49
C THR A 77 -26.44 55.17 5.00
N THR A 78 -27.38 54.64 4.21
CA THR A 78 -28.17 55.24 3.09
C THR A 78 -27.73 56.57 2.43
N GLY A 79 -27.71 56.58 1.08
CA GLY A 79 -27.77 57.80 0.25
C GLY A 79 -27.59 57.55 -1.25
N GLU A 80 -28.63 57.87 -2.03
CA GLU A 80 -28.81 57.80 -3.50
C GLU A 80 -27.86 58.75 -4.31
N PRO A 81 -27.68 58.58 -5.65
CA PRO A 81 -26.56 59.16 -6.38
C PRO A 81 -26.87 60.53 -7.00
N GLY A 82 -25.84 61.38 -7.04
CA GLY A 82 -25.84 62.69 -7.71
C GLY A 82 -24.68 62.84 -8.67
N THR A 83 -25.00 62.71 -9.95
CA THR A 83 -24.56 63.50 -11.12
C THR A 83 -23.14 64.06 -11.17
N THR A 84 -22.38 63.64 -12.19
CA THR A 84 -21.40 64.52 -12.86
C THR A 84 -21.58 64.44 -14.38
N THR A 85 -21.84 65.61 -14.95
CA THR A 85 -22.02 65.90 -16.36
C THR A 85 -20.70 65.76 -17.12
N THR A 86 -20.68 65.04 -18.24
CA THR A 86 -19.71 65.30 -19.31
C THR A 86 -20.38 65.15 -20.68
N THR A 87 -20.14 66.17 -21.48
CA THR A 87 -20.76 66.58 -22.74
C THR A 87 -20.75 65.52 -23.84
N SER A 88 -21.93 65.21 -24.37
CA SER A 88 -22.11 64.54 -25.66
C SER A 88 -21.63 65.45 -26.80
N THR A 89 -20.68 64.98 -27.60
CA THR A 89 -20.42 65.53 -28.94
C THR A 89 -20.70 64.44 -29.96
N THR A 90 -21.81 64.62 -30.68
CA THR A 90 -22.16 63.81 -31.85
C THR A 90 -21.31 64.27 -33.02
N THR A 91 -20.51 63.37 -33.58
CA THR A 91 -20.05 63.49 -34.98
C THR A 91 -20.38 62.20 -35.72
N THR A 92 -21.35 62.35 -36.62
CA THR A 92 -21.71 61.42 -37.67
C THR A 92 -20.56 61.19 -38.64
N GLY A 93 -20.23 59.91 -38.85
CA GLY A 93 -19.79 59.28 -40.10
C GLY A 93 -18.53 59.81 -40.79
N VAL A 94 -17.55 58.92 -41.00
CA VAL A 94 -17.20 58.43 -42.33
C VAL A 94 -16.29 57.19 -42.22
N ASP A 95 -16.48 56.32 -43.21
CA ASP A 95 -15.53 55.32 -43.71
C ASP A 95 -15.54 53.91 -43.11
N SER A 96 -16.35 53.05 -43.74
CA SER A 96 -16.13 51.62 -43.75
C SER A 96 -14.97 51.29 -44.68
N THR A 97 -13.75 51.27 -44.16
CA THR A 97 -12.69 50.42 -44.74
C THR A 97 -11.76 49.89 -43.65
N SER A 98 -11.99 48.63 -43.29
CA SER A 98 -11.04 47.71 -42.64
C SER A 98 -10.33 48.24 -41.39
N THR A 99 -11.03 48.30 -40.27
CA THR A 99 -10.41 48.18 -38.95
C THR A 99 -10.95 46.91 -38.33
N THR A 100 -10.06 45.94 -38.18
CA THR A 100 -10.26 44.64 -37.52
C THR A 100 -10.73 44.88 -36.09
N THR A 101 -12.03 44.95 -35.88
CA THR A 101 -12.62 45.01 -34.54
C THR A 101 -12.85 43.58 -34.06
N GLY A 102 -11.85 43.03 -33.37
CA GLY A 102 -12.04 42.11 -32.25
C GLY A 102 -12.71 40.77 -32.53
N ARG A 103 -12.28 40.04 -33.55
CA ARG A 103 -11.92 38.64 -33.28
C ARG A 103 -10.58 38.74 -32.53
N PRO A 104 -10.28 37.96 -31.47
CA PRO A 104 -8.90 37.86 -31.06
C PRO A 104 -8.08 37.59 -32.32
N THR A 105 -6.87 38.12 -32.30
CA THR A 105 -5.83 37.73 -33.25
C THR A 105 -5.85 36.21 -33.42
N ALA A 106 -5.58 35.77 -34.64
CA ALA A 106 -6.20 34.54 -35.13
C ALA A 106 -5.56 33.35 -34.43
N CYS A 107 -6.19 32.87 -33.36
CA CYS A 107 -5.72 31.68 -32.67
C CYS A 107 -5.42 30.54 -33.65
N GLY A 108 -4.22 29.98 -33.54
CA GLY A 108 -3.69 29.01 -34.48
C GLY A 108 -3.03 29.64 -35.71
N ASP A 109 -2.57 30.89 -35.64
CA ASP A 109 -1.77 31.51 -36.72
C ASP A 109 -0.26 31.30 -36.55
N GLY A 110 0.14 30.62 -35.48
CA GLY A 110 1.50 30.21 -35.16
C GLY A 110 2.30 31.31 -34.47
N ILE A 111 1.66 32.37 -33.97
CA ILE A 111 2.28 33.47 -33.23
C ILE A 111 1.47 33.75 -31.97
N LEU A 112 2.11 33.65 -30.79
CA LEU A 112 1.50 34.08 -29.53
C LEU A 112 1.39 35.61 -29.46
N ASP A 113 0.20 36.16 -29.73
CA ASP A 113 -0.05 37.59 -29.75
C ASP A 113 -0.43 38.20 -28.39
N PRO A 114 -0.27 39.52 -28.19
CA PRO A 114 -0.65 40.17 -26.94
C PRO A 114 -2.15 40.00 -26.60
N GLY A 115 -2.44 39.23 -25.56
CA GLY A 115 -3.80 38.96 -25.09
C GLY A 115 -4.28 37.53 -25.33
N GLU A 116 -3.48 36.69 -25.99
CA GLU A 116 -3.71 35.25 -26.11
C GLU A 116 -3.02 34.49 -24.97
N LEU A 117 -3.62 33.37 -24.55
CA LEU A 117 -3.00 32.47 -23.56
C LEU A 117 -2.06 31.46 -24.24
N CYS A 118 -2.41 31.04 -25.46
CA CYS A 118 -1.66 30.11 -26.29
C CYS A 118 -1.98 30.35 -27.77
N ASP A 119 -1.14 29.85 -28.69
CA ASP A 119 -1.45 29.76 -30.12
C ASP A 119 -0.88 28.46 -30.71
N GLY A 120 -1.75 27.52 -31.09
CA GLY A 120 -1.33 26.19 -31.56
C GLY A 120 -0.44 25.49 -30.54
N ASP A 121 0.80 25.14 -30.93
CA ASP A 121 1.79 24.54 -30.03
C ASP A 121 2.51 25.57 -29.12
N GLN A 122 2.27 26.86 -29.32
CA GLN A 122 2.85 27.94 -28.52
C GLN A 122 2.05 28.17 -27.24
N ILE A 123 2.26 27.33 -26.23
CA ILE A 123 1.60 27.37 -24.92
C ILE A 123 2.19 28.39 -23.93
N GLY A 124 3.01 29.35 -24.39
CA GLY A 124 3.51 30.44 -23.54
C GLY A 124 4.46 30.01 -22.40
N GLY A 125 4.90 28.75 -22.38
CA GLY A 125 5.66 28.17 -21.27
C GLY A 125 4.81 27.59 -20.15
N GLU A 126 3.49 27.55 -20.32
CA GLU A 126 2.56 26.84 -19.45
C GLU A 126 2.61 25.33 -19.72
N SER A 127 2.13 24.55 -18.75
CA SER A 127 2.05 23.09 -18.84
C SER A 127 0.82 22.59 -18.09
N CYS A 128 0.48 21.31 -18.23
CA CYS A 128 -0.60 20.73 -17.45
C CYS A 128 -0.36 20.91 -15.94
N GLU A 129 0.89 20.78 -15.48
CA GLU A 129 1.29 21.02 -14.09
C GLU A 129 1.03 22.47 -13.64
N SER A 130 1.24 23.46 -14.52
CA SER A 130 0.91 24.86 -14.19
C SER A 130 -0.60 25.12 -14.17
N GLN A 131 -1.39 24.31 -14.86
CA GLN A 131 -2.86 24.34 -14.84
C GLN A 131 -3.48 23.51 -13.71
N GLY A 132 -2.66 22.85 -12.87
CA GLY A 132 -3.10 22.09 -11.70
C GLY A 132 -3.38 20.61 -11.95
N PHE A 133 -2.80 20.05 -13.00
CA PHE A 133 -2.81 18.61 -13.31
C PHE A 133 -1.46 17.98 -12.95
N ASP A 134 -1.36 16.66 -12.94
CA ASP A 134 -0.13 15.96 -12.54
C ASP A 134 0.85 15.75 -13.70
N GLY A 135 0.35 15.84 -14.94
CA GLY A 135 1.17 15.73 -16.15
C GLY A 135 0.35 15.82 -17.44
N GLY A 136 0.93 15.31 -18.53
CA GLY A 136 0.29 15.26 -19.85
C GLY A 136 0.71 16.38 -20.81
N GLU A 137 -0.03 16.52 -21.90
CA GLU A 137 0.24 17.49 -22.97
C GLU A 137 -0.82 18.59 -22.98
N LEU A 138 -0.39 19.81 -22.64
CA LEU A 138 -1.28 20.98 -22.69
C LEU A 138 -1.45 21.45 -24.13
N GLY A 139 -2.68 21.44 -24.62
CA GLY A 139 -3.02 21.93 -25.95
C GLY A 139 -3.52 23.37 -25.96
N CYS A 140 -3.82 23.87 -27.16
CA CYS A 140 -4.47 25.15 -27.35
C CYS A 140 -5.72 24.99 -28.22
N LEU A 141 -6.87 25.46 -27.73
CA LEU A 141 -8.13 25.47 -28.48
C LEU A 141 -8.14 26.59 -29.52
N ASP A 142 -8.99 26.48 -30.54
CA ASP A 142 -9.26 27.57 -31.51
C ASP A 142 -9.80 28.86 -30.83
N SER A 143 -10.20 28.79 -29.56
CA SER A 143 -10.60 29.93 -28.73
C SER A 143 -9.44 30.64 -28.03
N CYS A 144 -8.20 30.18 -28.18
CA CYS A 144 -7.02 30.65 -27.42
C CYS A 144 -7.15 30.43 -25.91
N GLU A 145 -7.86 29.37 -25.54
CA GLU A 145 -7.91 28.82 -24.20
C GLU A 145 -7.08 27.53 -24.16
N PHE A 146 -6.50 27.23 -23.01
CA PHE A 146 -5.77 25.99 -22.82
C PHE A 146 -6.69 24.77 -22.95
N ASP A 147 -6.29 23.81 -23.77
CA ASP A 147 -6.94 22.50 -23.88
C ASP A 147 -6.31 21.53 -22.88
N THR A 148 -7.07 21.20 -21.85
CA THR A 148 -6.64 20.28 -20.77
C THR A 148 -7.11 18.84 -21.00
N GLN A 149 -7.71 18.53 -22.16
CA GLN A 149 -8.22 17.18 -22.44
C GLN A 149 -7.15 16.09 -22.47
N ASN A 150 -5.89 16.46 -22.72
CA ASN A 150 -4.75 15.53 -22.70
C ASN A 150 -3.84 15.73 -21.47
N CYS A 151 -4.31 16.47 -20.46
CA CYS A 151 -3.67 16.49 -19.15
C CYS A 151 -4.07 15.26 -18.35
N SER A 152 -3.11 14.71 -17.60
CA SER A 152 -3.32 13.58 -16.71
C SER A 152 -3.54 14.05 -15.28
N ALA A 153 -4.34 13.32 -14.53
CA ALA A 153 -4.56 13.56 -13.12
C ALA A 153 -4.59 12.23 -12.40
N CYS A 154 -3.88 12.16 -11.27
CA CYS A 154 -3.85 10.96 -10.48
C CYS A 154 -5.23 10.66 -9.90
N GLY A 155 -5.65 9.40 -10.00
CA GLY A 155 -6.93 8.92 -9.49
C GLY A 155 -8.10 9.12 -10.45
N ASP A 156 -7.86 9.20 -11.75
CA ASP A 156 -8.91 9.40 -12.76
C ASP A 156 -9.48 8.08 -13.33
N GLY A 157 -8.90 6.96 -12.93
CA GLY A 157 -9.24 5.60 -13.36
C GLY A 157 -8.45 5.11 -14.57
N LYS A 158 -7.44 5.85 -15.05
CA LYS A 158 -6.61 5.50 -16.20
C LYS A 158 -5.14 5.77 -15.88
N VAL A 159 -4.28 4.79 -16.19
CA VAL A 159 -2.83 4.98 -16.08
C VAL A 159 -2.35 5.81 -17.28
N ASP A 160 -2.05 7.08 -17.05
CA ASP A 160 -1.57 8.04 -18.04
C ASP A 160 -0.02 8.06 -18.15
N ALA A 161 0.48 8.82 -19.13
CA ALA A 161 1.92 8.91 -19.38
C ALA A 161 2.64 9.66 -18.24
N GLY A 162 3.39 8.94 -17.42
CA GLY A 162 4.13 9.49 -16.27
C GLY A 162 3.72 8.87 -14.94
N GLU A 163 2.57 8.18 -14.91
CA GLU A 163 2.04 7.49 -13.73
C GLU A 163 2.59 6.06 -13.63
N GLY A 164 2.80 5.59 -12.40
CA GLY A 164 3.14 4.20 -12.09
C GLY A 164 1.91 3.30 -11.90
N CYS A 165 0.78 3.89 -11.49
CA CYS A 165 -0.50 3.26 -11.23
C CYS A 165 -1.63 4.30 -11.34
N ASP A 166 -2.88 3.84 -11.32
CA ASP A 166 -4.08 4.64 -11.07
C ASP A 166 -5.19 3.66 -10.63
N ASP A 167 -5.81 3.90 -9.47
CA ASP A 167 -6.92 3.11 -8.93
C ASP A 167 -8.25 3.87 -8.82
N GLY A 168 -8.34 5.02 -9.51
CA GLY A 168 -9.54 5.83 -9.59
C GLY A 168 -9.82 6.71 -8.38
N ASN A 169 -8.83 6.90 -7.50
CA ASN A 169 -8.85 7.90 -6.44
C ASN A 169 -7.43 8.32 -5.99
N VAL A 170 -7.33 9.16 -4.95
CA VAL A 170 -6.05 9.66 -4.39
C VAL A 170 -5.90 9.32 -2.90
N ASP A 171 -6.70 8.38 -2.40
CA ASP A 171 -6.58 7.87 -1.05
C ASP A 171 -5.34 6.98 -0.98
N ALA A 172 -4.50 7.18 0.04
CA ALA A 172 -3.32 6.34 0.21
C ALA A 172 -3.66 4.97 0.83
N GLY A 173 -2.90 3.94 0.48
CA GLY A 173 -2.92 2.59 1.04
C GLY A 173 -3.79 1.57 0.29
N ASP A 174 -4.36 1.92 -0.86
CA ASP A 174 -5.18 1.02 -1.69
C ASP A 174 -4.48 0.54 -2.97
N GLY A 175 -3.23 0.97 -3.19
CA GLY A 175 -2.34 0.46 -4.23
C GLY A 175 -1.77 1.55 -5.14
N CYS A 176 -2.25 2.78 -5.03
CA CYS A 176 -1.70 3.92 -5.73
C CYS A 176 -1.72 5.18 -4.84
N ASP A 177 -0.56 5.83 -4.65
CA ASP A 177 -0.52 7.02 -3.82
C ASP A 177 -1.07 8.25 -4.56
N ALA A 178 -1.25 9.34 -3.83
CA ALA A 178 -1.73 10.60 -4.38
C ALA A 178 -0.77 11.22 -5.44
N GLU A 179 0.45 10.72 -5.57
CA GLU A 179 1.42 11.10 -6.59
C GLU A 179 1.56 10.04 -7.71
N CYS A 180 0.58 9.13 -7.79
CA CYS A 180 0.49 8.02 -8.74
C CYS A 180 1.75 7.18 -8.84
N GLN A 181 2.46 7.05 -7.71
CA GLN A 181 3.47 6.03 -7.52
C GLN A 181 2.79 4.77 -6.98
N VAL A 182 3.24 3.62 -7.50
CA VAL A 182 2.78 2.33 -6.99
C VAL A 182 3.13 2.28 -5.50
N GLU A 183 2.09 2.30 -4.68
CA GLU A 183 2.26 2.01 -3.27
C GLU A 183 2.61 0.55 -3.12
N ALA A 184 3.49 0.25 -2.16
CA ALA A 184 3.47 -1.08 -1.59
C ALA A 184 2.06 -1.29 -1.03
N CYS A 185 1.23 -2.13 -1.65
CA CYS A 185 -0.13 -2.27 -1.16
C CYS A 185 -0.11 -2.80 0.26
N ASP A 186 -0.99 -2.25 1.09
CA ASP A 186 -1.11 -2.61 2.49
C ASP A 186 -1.80 -3.99 2.60
N PRO A 187 -1.08 -5.04 3.02
CA PRO A 187 -1.66 -6.37 3.20
C PRO A 187 -2.63 -6.43 4.40
N ASP A 188 -2.77 -5.37 5.19
CA ASP A 188 -3.69 -5.34 6.32
C ASP A 188 -5.16 -5.42 5.89
N GLY A 189 -5.94 -6.24 6.58
CA GLY A 189 -7.33 -6.46 6.23
C GLY A 189 -7.85 -7.85 6.59
N LEU A 190 -9.14 -8.05 6.39
CA LEU A 190 -9.82 -9.32 6.63
C LEU A 190 -9.88 -10.14 5.34
N TYR A 191 -9.23 -11.31 5.34
CA TYR A 191 -9.25 -12.28 4.24
C TYR A 191 -10.14 -13.47 4.60
N THR A 192 -11.17 -13.70 3.80
CA THR A 192 -12.09 -14.83 3.92
C THR A 192 -11.56 -16.04 3.15
N VAL A 193 -11.50 -17.21 3.79
CA VAL A 193 -11.08 -18.48 3.18
C VAL A 193 -12.06 -18.86 2.08
N GLU A 194 -11.53 -19.11 0.88
CA GLU A 194 -12.31 -19.63 -0.23
C GLU A 194 -12.59 -21.14 -0.04
N GLY A 195 -13.86 -21.52 -0.16
CA GLY A 195 -14.28 -22.92 -0.08
C GLY A 195 -14.61 -23.37 1.34
N ALA A 196 -14.13 -24.56 1.72
CA ALA A 196 -14.44 -25.14 3.02
C ALA A 196 -13.57 -24.52 4.13
N PRO A 197 -14.11 -24.33 5.35
CA PRO A 197 -13.32 -23.85 6.46
C PRO A 197 -12.21 -24.83 6.82
N ILE A 198 -11.13 -24.30 7.34
CA ILE A 198 -10.05 -25.12 7.92
C ILE A 198 -10.57 -25.68 9.24
N ALA A 199 -10.81 -26.99 9.27
CA ALA A 199 -11.37 -27.67 10.43
C ALA A 199 -10.47 -28.83 10.87
N TYR A 200 -10.08 -28.84 12.15
CA TYR A 200 -9.33 -29.94 12.75
C TYR A 200 -9.72 -30.12 14.22
N THR A 201 -9.86 -31.38 14.65
CA THR A 201 -10.19 -31.71 16.04
C THR A 201 -9.45 -32.97 16.47
N CYS A 202 -8.79 -32.93 17.63
CA CYS A 202 -8.13 -34.08 18.26
C CYS A 202 -8.31 -34.06 19.78
N CYS A 203 -7.82 -35.09 20.47
CA CYS A 203 -7.96 -35.24 21.93
C CYS A 203 -9.40 -35.01 22.43
N ASN A 204 -10.40 -35.57 21.73
CA ASN A 204 -11.83 -35.44 22.05
C ASN A 204 -12.30 -33.98 22.19
N GLY A 205 -11.76 -33.07 21.37
CA GLY A 205 -12.17 -31.67 21.33
C GLY A 205 -11.32 -30.73 22.17
N LEU A 206 -10.28 -31.21 22.87
CA LEU A 206 -9.36 -30.32 23.58
C LEU A 206 -8.62 -29.38 22.63
N VAL A 207 -8.24 -29.89 21.46
CA VAL A 207 -7.75 -29.07 20.36
C VAL A 207 -8.84 -29.06 19.31
N SER A 208 -9.35 -27.86 19.01
CA SER A 208 -10.39 -27.63 18.03
C SER A 208 -10.09 -26.36 17.26
N VAL A 209 -9.82 -26.50 15.97
CA VAL A 209 -9.56 -25.41 15.05
C VAL A 209 -10.71 -25.36 14.06
N ASN A 210 -11.27 -24.16 13.88
CA ASN A 210 -12.26 -23.86 12.85
C ASN A 210 -12.03 -22.42 12.39
N ILE A 211 -11.47 -22.27 11.20
CA ILE A 211 -11.07 -20.98 10.65
C ILE A 211 -11.80 -20.76 9.33
N THR A 212 -12.44 -19.60 9.23
CA THR A 212 -13.10 -19.11 8.01
C THR A 212 -12.45 -17.83 7.49
N ALA A 213 -11.65 -17.15 8.30
CA ALA A 213 -10.98 -15.91 7.90
C ALA A 213 -9.68 -15.66 8.68
N PHE A 214 -8.83 -14.84 8.08
CA PHE A 214 -7.59 -14.33 8.65
C PHE A 214 -7.62 -12.81 8.63
N THR A 215 -7.12 -12.15 9.66
CA THR A 215 -6.94 -10.70 9.69
C THR A 215 -5.46 -10.40 9.77
N PHE A 216 -4.96 -9.69 8.76
CA PHE A 216 -3.60 -9.20 8.67
C PHE A 216 -3.55 -7.80 9.28
N SER A 217 -2.46 -7.49 9.97
CA SER A 217 -2.21 -6.21 10.64
C SER A 217 -0.71 -5.93 10.74
N GLY A 218 -0.32 -4.66 10.74
CA GLY A 218 1.07 -4.23 10.83
C GLY A 218 1.85 -4.63 9.58
N ASP A 219 1.32 -4.30 8.40
CA ASP A 219 1.87 -4.68 7.10
C ASP A 219 2.03 -6.20 6.99
N GLY A 220 1.03 -6.95 7.47
CA GLY A 220 1.03 -8.41 7.48
C GLY A 220 1.99 -9.07 8.49
N ALA A 221 2.72 -8.29 9.29
CA ALA A 221 3.60 -8.82 10.33
C ALA A 221 2.83 -9.55 11.45
N THR A 222 1.54 -9.26 11.63
CA THR A 222 0.67 -9.93 12.59
C THR A 222 -0.59 -10.46 11.93
N ILE A 223 -0.85 -11.75 12.13
CA ILE A 223 -2.01 -12.45 11.56
C ILE A 223 -2.81 -13.09 12.70
N VAL A 224 -4.09 -12.78 12.79
CA VAL A 224 -5.04 -13.49 13.66
C VAL A 224 -6.04 -14.27 12.81
N SER A 225 -6.56 -15.38 13.31
CA SER A 225 -7.59 -16.14 12.61
C SER A 225 -8.90 -16.24 13.39
N SER A 226 -9.99 -16.28 12.64
CA SER A 226 -11.36 -16.21 13.14
C SER A 226 -12.20 -17.33 12.50
N PRO A 227 -13.19 -17.91 13.20
CA PRO A 227 -13.60 -17.63 14.59
C PRO A 227 -12.73 -18.29 15.67
N SER A 228 -11.85 -19.24 15.31
CA SER A 228 -11.14 -20.05 16.30
C SER A 228 -9.65 -20.18 15.99
N ASN A 229 -8.85 -19.36 16.67
CA ASN A 229 -7.43 -19.61 16.95
C ASN A 229 -7.08 -18.99 18.31
N PRO A 230 -6.42 -19.74 19.20
CA PRO A 230 -6.08 -19.24 20.53
C PRO A 230 -5.00 -18.14 20.55
N ILE A 231 -4.22 -17.96 19.48
CA ILE A 231 -3.10 -17.00 19.45
C ILE A 231 -2.97 -16.28 18.10
N GLY A 232 -2.42 -15.07 18.14
CA GLY A 232 -1.91 -14.39 16.94
C GLY A 232 -0.60 -15.02 16.47
N MET A 233 -0.38 -15.00 15.16
CA MET A 233 0.86 -15.41 14.50
C MET A 233 1.64 -14.16 14.12
N THR A 234 2.95 -14.17 14.32
CA THR A 234 3.82 -13.03 13.99
C THR A 234 4.90 -13.45 13.00
N GLY A 235 5.30 -12.54 12.13
CA GLY A 235 6.33 -12.73 11.12
C GLY A 235 6.96 -11.40 10.76
N ASP A 236 7.73 -11.39 9.68
CA ASP A 236 8.24 -10.16 9.08
C ASP A 236 7.09 -9.41 8.36
N ALA A 237 7.21 -8.09 8.30
CA ALA A 237 6.32 -7.28 7.47
C ALA A 237 6.50 -7.65 6.00
N THR A 238 5.41 -7.70 5.26
CA THR A 238 5.35 -8.03 3.84
C THR A 238 4.65 -6.93 3.08
N MET A 239 4.81 -6.93 1.77
CA MET A 239 4.07 -6.06 0.84
C MET A 239 3.29 -6.94 -0.12
N CYS A 240 2.25 -6.40 -0.74
CA CYS A 240 1.57 -7.03 -1.86
C CYS A 240 1.76 -6.18 -3.15
N PRO A 241 1.44 -6.70 -4.35
CA PRO A 241 1.15 -8.10 -4.69
C PRO A 241 2.41 -8.97 -4.72
N ASP A 242 3.59 -8.35 -4.71
CA ASP A 242 4.88 -9.04 -4.65
C ASP A 242 5.30 -9.19 -3.19
N GLY A 243 5.15 -10.39 -2.64
CA GLY A 243 5.61 -10.70 -1.29
C GLY A 243 5.13 -12.06 -0.79
N ASP A 244 6.00 -12.71 -0.03
CA ASP A 244 5.68 -13.89 0.76
C ASP A 244 5.57 -13.52 2.23
N PHE A 245 4.68 -14.21 2.94
CA PHE A 245 4.57 -14.11 4.38
C PHE A 245 4.75 -15.48 5.00
N ALA A 246 5.37 -15.48 6.17
CA ALA A 246 5.61 -16.67 6.98
C ALA A 246 5.49 -16.27 8.44
N ASN A 247 4.28 -16.42 8.98
CA ASN A 247 3.96 -16.02 10.35
C ASN A 247 3.70 -17.26 11.18
N GLU A 248 4.24 -17.27 12.40
CA GLU A 248 4.02 -18.37 13.33
C GLU A 248 3.64 -17.87 14.72
N GLY A 249 2.94 -18.73 15.45
CA GLY A 249 2.62 -18.56 16.86
C GLY A 249 2.64 -19.92 17.54
N SER A 250 3.09 -19.97 18.80
CA SER A 250 3.11 -21.23 19.56
C SER A 250 2.57 -21.09 20.99
N ILE A 251 1.82 -22.10 21.43
CA ILE A 251 1.43 -22.28 22.83
C ILE A 251 2.34 -23.35 23.44
N ALA A 252 3.23 -22.94 24.33
CA ALA A 252 4.11 -23.87 25.02
C ALA A 252 3.34 -24.73 26.02
N GLY A 253 3.66 -26.02 26.08
CA GLY A 253 3.04 -26.96 27.00
C GLY A 253 3.64 -28.36 26.92
N GLY A 254 3.05 -29.32 27.64
CA GLY A 254 3.42 -30.73 27.52
C GLY A 254 3.16 -31.30 26.11
N CYS A 255 2.21 -30.71 25.41
CA CYS A 255 2.11 -30.72 23.96
C CYS A 255 2.20 -29.25 23.52
N THR A 256 3.29 -28.89 22.85
CA THR A 256 3.44 -27.57 22.25
C THR A 256 2.67 -27.56 20.94
N GLU A 257 1.78 -26.58 20.81
CA GLU A 257 0.95 -26.36 19.63
C GLU A 257 1.54 -25.18 18.87
N THR A 258 1.97 -25.42 17.63
CA THR A 258 2.49 -24.37 16.73
C THR A 258 1.54 -24.22 15.55
N TYR A 259 1.16 -22.98 15.32
CA TYR A 259 0.27 -22.53 14.26
C TYR A 259 1.09 -21.66 13.33
N ALA A 260 1.17 -22.02 12.06
CA ALA A 260 1.89 -21.24 11.06
C ALA A 260 1.03 -21.01 9.83
N LEU A 261 1.11 -19.80 9.29
CA LEU A 261 0.53 -19.43 8.01
C LEU A 261 1.64 -18.93 7.10
N GLU A 262 1.82 -19.64 5.99
CA GLU A 262 2.87 -19.40 5.00
C GLU A 262 2.19 -19.24 3.64
N GLY A 263 2.58 -18.27 2.82
CA GLY A 263 2.00 -18.10 1.49
C GLY A 263 2.51 -16.89 0.74
N ASP A 264 2.00 -16.73 -0.47
CA ASP A 264 2.33 -15.64 -1.38
C ASP A 264 1.05 -14.89 -1.75
N PHE A 265 1.15 -13.56 -1.89
CA PHE A 265 0.09 -12.78 -2.52
C PHE A 265 0.02 -13.14 -4.01
N VAL A 266 -1.20 -13.40 -4.49
CA VAL A 266 -1.50 -13.69 -5.90
C VAL A 266 -1.88 -12.39 -6.61
N ASP A 267 -2.58 -11.52 -5.90
CA ASP A 267 -2.93 -10.15 -6.26
C ASP A 267 -3.15 -9.35 -4.98
N LYS A 268 -3.53 -8.07 -5.09
CA LYS A 268 -3.72 -7.17 -3.94
C LYS A 268 -4.73 -7.67 -2.89
N ASP A 269 -5.74 -8.42 -3.34
CA ASP A 269 -6.85 -8.87 -2.47
C ASP A 269 -6.83 -10.38 -2.23
N THR A 270 -5.91 -11.13 -2.85
CA THR A 270 -5.90 -12.59 -2.83
C THR A 270 -4.51 -13.11 -2.47
N TRP A 271 -4.45 -14.06 -1.53
CA TRP A 271 -3.23 -14.84 -1.30
C TRP A 271 -3.53 -16.34 -1.33
N SER A 272 -2.50 -17.12 -1.64
CA SER A 272 -2.54 -18.58 -1.63
C SER A 272 -1.37 -19.14 -0.84
N GLY A 273 -1.60 -20.18 -0.07
CA GLY A 273 -0.59 -20.67 0.86
C GLY A 273 -1.01 -21.93 1.62
N THR A 274 -0.36 -22.14 2.75
CA THR A 274 -0.57 -23.27 3.64
C THR A 274 -0.74 -22.82 5.08
N TYR A 275 -1.79 -23.33 5.73
CA TYR A 275 -1.93 -23.28 7.18
C TYR A 275 -1.44 -24.60 7.78
N ARG A 276 -0.46 -24.52 8.69
CA ARG A 276 0.22 -25.65 9.31
C ARG A 276 -0.06 -25.70 10.79
N LEU A 277 -0.41 -26.89 11.27
CA LEU A 277 -0.54 -27.22 12.69
C LEU A 277 0.52 -28.25 13.05
N THR A 278 1.39 -27.91 13.98
CA THR A 278 2.46 -28.79 14.46
C THR A 278 2.30 -29.06 15.95
N PHE A 279 2.39 -30.33 16.33
CA PHE A 279 2.25 -30.77 17.72
C PHE A 279 3.55 -31.44 18.16
N THR A 280 4.25 -30.85 19.13
CA THR A 280 5.53 -31.38 19.61
C THR A 280 5.51 -31.59 21.12
N GLY A 281 5.91 -32.77 21.59
CA GLY A 281 5.98 -33.07 23.02
C GLY A 281 5.37 -34.42 23.36
N ASN A 282 5.52 -34.83 24.62
CA ASN A 282 5.09 -36.17 25.07
C ASN A 282 3.59 -36.24 25.37
N GLN A 283 2.93 -35.11 25.66
CA GLN A 283 1.48 -35.08 25.93
C GLN A 283 0.62 -34.98 24.67
N CYS A 284 1.20 -34.84 23.47
CA CYS A 284 0.46 -34.81 22.20
C CYS A 284 -0.26 -36.11 21.88
N SER A 285 0.10 -37.18 22.59
CA SER A 285 -0.59 -38.48 22.57
C SER A 285 -1.97 -38.46 23.25
N CYS A 286 -2.48 -37.30 23.69
CA CYS A 286 -3.74 -37.16 24.42
C CYS A 286 -3.80 -38.02 25.69
N PHE A 287 -2.78 -37.88 26.55
CA PHE A 287 -2.57 -38.71 27.75
C PHE A 287 -2.50 -40.21 27.41
N ASN A 288 -1.62 -40.57 26.47
CA ASN A 288 -1.42 -41.95 26.00
C ASN A 288 -2.72 -42.58 25.46
N GLY A 289 -3.52 -41.79 24.73
CA GLY A 289 -4.78 -42.18 24.10
C GLY A 289 -6.00 -42.15 25.03
N MET A 290 -5.85 -41.73 26.29
CA MET A 290 -6.95 -41.71 27.26
C MET A 290 -8.07 -40.73 26.87
N LEU A 291 -7.72 -39.64 26.18
CA LEU A 291 -8.68 -38.64 25.69
C LEU A 291 -8.98 -38.79 24.19
N GLY A 292 -8.80 -39.97 23.62
CA GLY A 292 -9.12 -40.25 22.21
C GLY A 292 -7.91 -40.18 21.28
N ALA A 293 -8.17 -39.88 20.00
CA ALA A 293 -7.14 -39.90 18.97
C ALA A 293 -6.05 -38.84 19.21
N PRO A 294 -4.76 -39.20 19.08
CA PRO A 294 -3.64 -38.27 19.26
C PRO A 294 -3.71 -37.12 18.25
N CYS A 295 -3.22 -35.95 18.65
CA CYS A 295 -3.01 -34.87 17.72
C CYS A 295 -1.84 -35.22 16.79
N VAL A 296 -2.02 -34.94 15.50
CA VAL A 296 -1.04 -35.23 14.45
C VAL A 296 -0.84 -33.96 13.64
N ASN A 297 0.38 -33.75 13.14
CA ASN A 297 0.69 -32.58 12.32
C ASN A 297 -0.26 -32.54 11.12
N GLN A 298 -0.80 -31.37 10.84
CA GLN A 298 -1.70 -31.13 9.71
C GLN A 298 -1.18 -30.01 8.84
N MET A 299 -1.51 -30.10 7.56
CA MET A 299 -1.28 -29.06 6.57
C MET A 299 -2.57 -28.87 5.79
N PHE A 300 -3.01 -27.64 5.68
CA PHE A 300 -4.19 -27.25 4.94
C PHE A 300 -3.75 -26.28 3.85
N PRO A 301 -3.93 -26.59 2.55
CA PRO A 301 -3.80 -25.59 1.52
C PRO A 301 -4.95 -24.58 1.69
N VAL A 302 -4.64 -23.29 1.56
CA VAL A 302 -5.58 -22.20 1.76
C VAL A 302 -5.45 -21.20 0.64
N THR A 303 -6.58 -20.69 0.19
CA THR A 303 -6.64 -19.47 -0.60
C THR A 303 -7.67 -18.59 0.07
N ALA A 304 -7.37 -17.32 0.26
CA ALA A 304 -8.27 -16.40 0.93
C ALA A 304 -8.29 -15.06 0.21
N LYS A 305 -9.45 -14.40 0.28
CA LYS A 305 -9.73 -13.13 -0.41
C LYS A 305 -10.29 -12.08 0.52
N ARG A 306 -9.88 -10.86 0.30
CA ARG A 306 -10.38 -9.68 0.98
C ARG A 306 -11.83 -9.37 0.58
#